data_AF-A0A2H9MSR5-F1
#
_entry.id   AF-A0A2H9MSR5-F1
#
_cell.length_a   1.000
_cell.length_b   1.000
_cell.length_c   1.000
_cell.angle_alpha   90.00
_cell.angle_beta   90.00
_cell.angle_gamma   90.00
#
_symmetry.space_group_name_H-M   'P 1'
#
loop_
_entity.id
_entity.type
_entity.pdbx_description
1 polymer ?
#
loop_
_entity_poly.entity_id
_entity_poly.type
_entity_poly.pdbx_seq_one_letter_code
_entity_poly.pdbx_strand_id
1 'polypeptide(L)' 'MKILVKGKTRGTVLKSNDPINFLGTVDKKTGIISDKHHKLYEKSIKDTILVFPSGVGSSVGA' A
#
# COMPACT_ATOMS: atom_id res chain seq x y z
N MET A 1 4.74 5.74 -19.46
CA MET A 1 4.94 5.38 -18.04
C MET A 1 5.41 6.62 -17.30
N LYS A 2 4.67 7.07 -16.27
CA LYS A 2 5.04 8.25 -15.47
C LYS A 2 5.76 7.79 -14.21
N ILE A 3 6.92 8.39 -13.90
CA ILE A 3 7.71 8.10 -12.69
C ILE A 3 7.63 9.32 -11.79
N LEU A 4 7.17 9.16 -10.55
CA LEU A 4 7.12 10.23 -9.56
C LEU A 4 8.47 10.41 -8.85
N VAL A 5 9.14 9.30 -8.53
CA VAL A 5 10.44 9.27 -7.82
C VAL A 5 11.36 8.26 -8.50
N LYS A 6 12.62 8.64 -8.75
CA LYS A 6 13.62 7.74 -9.36
C LYS A 6 14.13 6.73 -8.32
N GLY A 7 14.33 5.48 -8.73
CA GLY A 7 14.87 4.42 -7.88
C GLY A 7 14.90 3.06 -8.59
N LYS A 8 15.60 2.08 -7.99
CA LYS A 8 15.62 0.68 -8.43
C LYS A 8 15.56 -0.22 -7.20
N THR A 9 14.77 -1.28 -7.26
CA THR A 9 14.65 -2.28 -6.19
C THR A 9 14.29 -3.64 -6.77
N ARG A 10 14.42 -4.70 -5.98
CA ARG A 10 13.99 -6.08 -6.28
C ARG A 10 13.42 -6.69 -5.00
N GLY A 11 12.36 -7.48 -5.12
CA GLY A 11 11.69 -8.08 -3.97
C GLY A 11 10.41 -8.81 -4.36
N THR A 12 9.75 -9.38 -3.36
CA THR A 12 8.49 -10.12 -3.53
C THR A 12 7.34 -9.17 -3.82
N VAL A 13 6.54 -9.47 -4.85
CA VAL A 13 5.36 -8.67 -5.19
C VAL A 13 4.21 -9.01 -4.26
N LEU A 14 3.66 -8.00 -3.60
CA LEU A 14 2.36 -8.07 -2.93
C LEU A 14 1.35 -7.29 -3.78
N LYS A 15 0.50 -8.02 -4.50
CA LYS A 15 -0.47 -7.42 -5.44
C LYS A 15 -1.84 -7.28 -4.77
N SER A 16 -2.42 -6.09 -4.87
CA SER A 16 -3.85 -5.84 -4.64
C SER A 16 -4.53 -5.41 -5.93
N ASN A 17 -5.75 -5.87 -6.16
CA ASN A 17 -6.63 -5.30 -7.20
C ASN A 17 -7.56 -4.23 -6.62
N ASP A 18 -7.49 -3.98 -5.31
CA ASP A 18 -8.31 -3.00 -4.61
C ASP A 18 -7.49 -1.72 -4.32
N PRO A 19 -8.12 -0.53 -4.28
CA PRO A 19 -7.44 0.70 -3.88
C PRO A 19 -6.91 0.66 -2.45
N ILE A 20 -5.82 1.37 -2.16
CA ILE A 20 -5.17 1.37 -0.83
C ILE A 20 -5.30 2.73 -0.13
N ASN A 21 -5.63 2.72 1.16
CA ASN A 21 -5.60 3.90 2.04
C ASN A 21 -4.44 3.81 3.04
N PHE A 22 -3.28 4.38 2.71
CA PHE A 22 -2.11 4.31 3.58
C PHE A 22 -2.28 4.98 4.95
N LEU A 23 -3.07 6.07 5.04
CA LEU A 23 -3.17 6.84 6.28
C LEU A 23 -4.18 6.25 7.27
N GLY A 24 -5.27 5.67 6.76
CA GLY A 24 -6.34 5.12 7.59
C GLY A 24 -6.21 3.63 7.89
N THR A 25 -5.57 2.85 7.02
CA THR A 25 -5.70 1.39 7.06
C THR A 25 -4.37 0.64 7.19
N VAL A 26 -3.25 1.33 7.30
CA VAL A 26 -1.94 0.70 7.52
C VAL A 26 -1.43 1.09 8.90
N ASP A 27 -1.17 0.10 9.75
CA ASP A 27 -0.54 0.33 11.03
C ASP A 27 0.89 0.85 10.83
N LYS A 28 1.16 2.05 11.34
CA LYS A 28 2.42 2.77 11.12
C LYS A 28 3.64 2.09 11.73
N LYS A 29 3.45 1.21 12.72
CA LYS A 29 4.56 0.53 13.42
C LYS A 29 4.91 -0.80 12.76
N THR A 30 3.92 -1.53 12.29
CA THR A 30 4.06 -2.92 11.81
C THR A 30 3.95 -3.03 10.29
N GLY A 31 3.38 -2.02 9.63
CA GLY A 31 3.04 -2.08 8.19
C GLY A 31 1.92 -3.06 7.88
N ILE A 32 1.16 -3.53 8.87
CA ILE A 32 0.02 -4.44 8.68
C ILE A 32 -1.19 -3.64 8.21
N ILE A 33 -1.89 -4.16 7.20
CA ILE A 33 -3.16 -3.61 6.74
C ILE A 33 -4.27 -4.02 7.72
N SER A 34 -4.89 -3.05 8.38
CA SER A 34 -5.90 -3.24 9.43
C SER A 34 -7.35 -3.12 8.96
N ASP A 35 -7.58 -2.81 7.68
CA ASP A 35 -8.92 -2.74 7.11
C ASP A 35 -9.47 -4.13 6.78
N LYS A 36 -10.48 -4.54 7.54
CA LYS A 36 -11.17 -5.84 7.43
C LYS A 36 -11.87 -6.05 6.09
N HIS A 37 -12.17 -4.98 5.37
CA HIS A 37 -12.84 -5.04 4.07
C HIS A 37 -11.84 -5.12 2.91
N HIS A 38 -10.56 -4.88 3.16
CA HIS A 38 -9.52 -4.92 2.13
C HIS A 38 -8.98 -6.35 1.96
N LYS A 39 -8.76 -6.81 0.73
CA LYS A 39 -8.25 -8.17 0.45
C LYS A 39 -6.90 -8.51 1.07
N LEU A 40 -6.11 -7.49 1.39
CA LEU A 40 -4.83 -7.63 2.07
C LEU A 40 -4.92 -7.47 3.60
N TYR A 41 -6.11 -7.54 4.19
CA TYR A 41 -6.29 -7.53 5.65
C TYR A 41 -5.32 -8.51 6.33
N GLU A 42 -4.68 -8.06 7.42
CA GLU A 42 -3.67 -8.76 8.20
C GLU A 42 -2.37 -9.12 7.45
N LYS A 43 -2.18 -8.64 6.21
CA LYS A 43 -0.90 -8.74 5.50
C LYS A 43 -0.01 -7.54 5.84
N SER A 44 1.27 -7.81 6.05
CA SER A 44 2.28 -6.75 6.15
C SER A 44 2.81 -6.36 4.77
N ILE A 45 2.97 -5.07 4.54
CA ILE A 45 3.59 -4.52 3.32
C ILE A 45 5.13 -4.41 3.44
N LYS A 46 5.67 -4.65 4.64
CA LYS A 46 7.12 -4.58 4.91
C LYS A 46 7.89 -5.56 4.02
N ASP A 47 9.03 -5.13 3.50
CA ASP A 47 9.93 -5.93 2.65
C ASP A 47 9.27 -6.50 1.37
N THR A 48 8.18 -5.89 0.92
CA THR A 48 7.49 -6.25 -0.32
C THR A 48 7.45 -5.10 -1.32
N ILE A 49 7.27 -5.43 -2.60
CA ILE A 49 6.90 -4.48 -3.64
C ILE A 49 5.38 -4.50 -3.74
N LEU A 50 4.74 -3.51 -3.13
CA LEU A 50 3.29 -3.35 -3.13
C LEU A 50 2.82 -2.78 -4.47
N VAL A 51 1.92 -3.50 -5.15
CA VAL A 51 1.35 -3.12 -6.45
C VAL A 51 -0.17 -3.02 -6.32
N PHE A 52 -0.74 -1.86 -6.63
CA PHE A 52 -2.15 -1.55 -6.44
C PHE A 52 -2.63 -0.54 -7.51
N PRO A 53 -3.92 -0.51 -7.86
CA PRO A 53 -4.42 0.30 -8.98
C PRO A 53 -4.53 1.80 -8.67
N SER A 54 -4.87 2.18 -7.43
CA SER A 54 -5.06 3.58 -7.02
C SER A 54 -5.02 3.75 -5.51
N GLY A 55 -4.70 4.96 -5.05
CA GLY A 55 -4.88 5.34 -3.64
C GLY A 55 -6.32 5.80 -3.37
N VAL A 56 -6.85 5.50 -2.18
CA VAL A 56 -8.08 6.14 -1.70
C VAL A 56 -7.76 7.58 -1.33
N GLY A 57 -8.57 8.53 -1.83
CA GLY A 57 -8.35 9.96 -1.62
C GLY A 57 -8.22 10.31 -0.14
N SER A 58 -7.17 11.06 0.20
CA SER A 58 -6.99 11.59 1.55
C SER A 58 -7.68 12.95 1.65
N SER A 59 -8.69 13.06 2.52
CA SER A 59 -9.34 14.35 2.83
C SER A 59 -8.46 15.26 3.68
N VAL A 60 -7.28 14.80 4.10
CA VAL A 60 -6.25 15.56 4.80
C VAL A 60 -4.97 15.48 3.96
N GLY A 61 -4.49 16.63 3.48
CA GLY A 61 -3.56 16.75 2.36
C GLY A 61 -2.22 16.00 2.50
N ALA A 62 -1.57 15.83 1.35
CA ALA A 62 -0.16 15.45 1.22
C ALA A 62 0.76 16.63 1.54
#